data_AF-A0A3N4P8R3-F1
#
_entry.id   AF-A0A3N4P8R3-F1
#
_cell.length_a   1.000
_cell.length_b   1.000
_cell.length_c   1.000
_cell.angle_alpha   90.00
_cell.angle_beta   90.00
_cell.angle_gamma   90.00
#
_symmetry.space_group_name_H-M   'P 1'
#
loop_
_entity.id
_entity.type
_entity.pdbx_description
1 polymer ?
#
loop_
_entity_poly.entity_id
_entity_poly.type
_entity_poly.pdbx_seq_one_letter_code
_entity_poly.pdbx_strand_id
1 'polypeptide(L)'
;MKTMKHILFIAICTLSLISCGREIPTDFDYGKVEKNTYTNDFFGLTMKIPEGWHVQNQETQKILQNEGANAVGGEKLAKAIKATEITSANLLMASQFDLETYNNPEVMNSNFSLVAENLGISAVTINDGNAYLEASKKQFKNNNIPIEIKGDTKTMDVDGKTFHYFDGILTMQGQKIKQRYMATINNGFSLLYVATYGSEDQLEKLMEILNTAKFK
;
A
#
# COMPACT_ATOMS: atom_id res chain seq x y z
N MET A 1 -28.03 -4.66 13.38
CA MET A 1 -26.63 -4.32 13.08
C MET A 1 -25.89 -4.16 14.38
N LYS A 2 -25.03 -5.12 14.73
CA LYS A 2 -24.16 -5.01 15.91
C LYS A 2 -23.30 -3.77 15.73
N THR A 3 -23.39 -2.84 16.66
CA THR A 3 -22.54 -1.66 16.74
C THR A 3 -21.09 -2.14 16.90
N MET A 4 -20.30 -2.00 15.83
CA MET A 4 -18.83 -2.07 15.85
C MET A 4 -18.30 -1.01 16.81
N LYS A 5 -18.32 -1.32 18.10
CA LYS A 5 -17.71 -0.52 19.15
C LYS A 5 -16.20 -0.75 19.08
N HIS A 6 -15.51 0.25 18.56
CA HIS A 6 -14.11 0.57 18.87
C HIS A 6 -13.10 -0.54 18.58
N ILE A 7 -13.21 -1.19 17.42
CA ILE A 7 -12.02 -1.83 16.86
C ILE A 7 -11.18 -0.69 16.28
N LEU A 8 -9.96 -0.54 16.77
CA LEU A 8 -8.93 0.32 16.21
C LEU A 8 -8.51 -0.28 14.84
N PHE A 9 -9.45 -0.34 13.89
CA PHE A 9 -9.19 -0.70 12.51
C PHE A 9 -8.48 0.50 11.90
N ILE A 10 -7.15 0.47 11.96
CA ILE A 10 -6.34 1.43 11.21
C ILE A 10 -6.46 1.03 9.76
N ALA A 11 -7.45 1.62 9.11
CA ALA A 11 -7.65 1.48 7.69
C ALA A 11 -6.45 2.08 6.96
N ILE A 12 -5.87 1.27 6.08
CA ILE A 12 -4.62 1.59 5.38
C ILE A 12 -4.98 2.37 4.13
N CYS A 13 -4.56 3.62 4.07
CA CYS A 13 -4.70 4.45 2.88
C CYS A 13 -3.60 4.10 1.85
N THR A 14 -3.78 3.01 1.12
CA THR A 14 -3.10 2.83 -0.19
C THR A 14 -3.85 3.67 -1.23
N LEU A 15 -3.52 4.96 -1.27
CA LEU A 15 -4.18 5.95 -2.10
C LEU A 15 -3.67 5.90 -3.55
N SER A 16 -4.31 5.05 -4.35
CA SER A 16 -4.15 4.99 -5.81
C SER A 16 -4.90 6.13 -6.48
N LEU A 17 -4.21 7.24 -6.77
CA LEU A 17 -4.85 8.46 -7.27
C LEU A 17 -4.44 8.84 -8.71
N ILE A 18 -3.71 7.96 -9.41
CA ILE A 18 -3.35 8.18 -10.81
C ILE A 18 -4.45 7.62 -11.74
N SER A 19 -5.51 8.42 -11.91
CA SER A 19 -6.72 8.06 -12.66
C SER A 19 -6.57 8.00 -14.19
N CYS A 20 -5.36 8.11 -14.75
CA CYS A 20 -5.12 8.04 -16.20
C CYS A 20 -4.59 6.67 -16.68
N GLY A 21 -4.64 5.67 -15.80
CA GLY A 21 -4.30 4.29 -16.15
C GLY A 21 -5.27 3.69 -17.18
N ARG A 22 -4.81 2.63 -17.87
CA ARG A 22 -5.73 1.75 -18.59
C ARG A 22 -6.36 0.78 -17.60
N GLU A 23 -7.56 0.30 -17.91
CA GLU A 23 -8.20 -0.75 -17.14
C GLU A 23 -7.27 -1.98 -17.01
N ILE A 24 -7.26 -2.57 -15.83
CA ILE A 24 -6.57 -3.83 -15.57
C ILE A 24 -7.36 -4.96 -16.27
N PRO A 25 -6.70 -5.84 -17.05
CA PRO A 25 -7.38 -6.98 -17.67
C PRO A 25 -8.12 -7.85 -16.66
N THR A 26 -9.24 -8.44 -17.05
CA THR A 26 -10.05 -9.29 -16.16
C THR A 26 -9.32 -10.57 -15.72
N ASP A 27 -8.30 -10.99 -16.47
CA ASP A 27 -7.42 -12.13 -16.22
C ASP A 27 -6.06 -11.71 -15.62
N PHE A 28 -5.98 -10.52 -15.01
CA PHE A 28 -4.76 -10.03 -14.41
C PHE A 28 -4.25 -10.92 -13.27
N ASP A 29 -2.94 -11.09 -13.22
CA ASP A 29 -2.28 -11.88 -12.20
C ASP A 29 -2.20 -11.08 -10.88
N TYR A 30 -3.09 -11.40 -9.94
CA TYR A 30 -3.06 -10.87 -8.56
C TYR A 30 -2.04 -11.58 -7.68
N GLY A 31 -1.33 -12.57 -8.21
CA GLY A 31 -0.44 -13.43 -7.48
C GLY A 31 -1.14 -14.42 -6.56
N LYS A 32 -0.33 -15.21 -5.87
CA LYS A 32 -0.78 -16.22 -4.92
C LYS A 32 0.20 -16.35 -3.76
N VAL A 33 -0.31 -16.77 -2.60
CA VAL A 33 0.51 -17.11 -1.44
C VAL A 33 0.48 -18.61 -1.22
N GLU A 34 1.65 -19.24 -1.28
CA GLU A 34 1.85 -20.66 -0.98
C GLU A 34 3.01 -20.79 0.01
N LYS A 35 2.80 -21.49 1.15
CA LYS A 35 3.84 -21.71 2.17
C LYS A 35 4.61 -20.44 2.54
N ASN A 36 3.88 -19.37 2.88
CA ASN A 36 4.44 -18.06 3.25
C ASN A 36 5.27 -17.37 2.16
N THR A 37 5.10 -17.77 0.89
CA THR A 37 5.75 -17.09 -0.24
C THR A 37 4.68 -16.55 -1.17
N TYR A 38 4.65 -15.24 -1.33
CA TYR A 38 3.89 -14.59 -2.39
C TYR A 38 4.62 -14.73 -3.72
N THR A 39 3.91 -15.06 -4.78
CA THR A 39 4.41 -15.12 -6.16
C THR A 39 3.46 -14.37 -7.08
N ASN A 40 4.02 -13.61 -8.01
CA ASN A 40 3.33 -12.95 -9.10
C ASN A 40 4.16 -13.10 -10.38
N ASP A 41 3.64 -13.85 -11.34
CA ASP A 41 4.31 -14.16 -12.59
C ASP A 41 4.34 -12.94 -13.52
N PHE A 42 3.30 -12.10 -13.54
CA PHE A 42 3.26 -10.89 -14.37
C PHE A 42 4.41 -9.92 -14.06
N PHE A 43 4.75 -9.77 -12.77
CA PHE A 43 5.86 -8.93 -12.33
C PHE A 43 7.19 -9.69 -12.15
N GLY A 44 7.19 -11.00 -12.37
CA GLY A 44 8.33 -11.87 -12.05
C GLY A 44 8.73 -11.81 -10.57
N LEU A 45 7.78 -11.50 -9.69
CA LEU A 45 8.01 -11.15 -8.28
C LEU A 45 7.75 -12.35 -7.38
N THR A 46 8.68 -12.63 -6.47
CA THR A 46 8.40 -13.45 -5.27
C THR A 46 8.77 -12.69 -4.02
N MET A 47 8.02 -12.84 -2.92
CA MET A 47 8.33 -12.19 -1.63
C MET A 47 7.95 -13.12 -0.48
N LYS A 48 8.82 -13.23 0.52
CA LYS A 48 8.52 -14.03 1.72
C LYS A 48 7.67 -13.23 2.68
N ILE A 49 6.67 -13.90 3.24
CA ILE A 49 5.81 -13.39 4.30
C ILE A 49 6.32 -14.04 5.59
N PRO A 50 6.49 -13.29 6.70
CA PRO A 50 6.96 -13.92 7.93
C PRO A 50 5.94 -14.92 8.47
N GLU A 51 6.44 -15.95 9.15
CA GLU A 51 5.58 -16.92 9.81
C GLU A 51 4.69 -16.23 10.86
N GLY A 52 3.43 -16.64 10.91
CA GLY A 52 2.44 -16.07 11.83
C GLY A 52 1.80 -14.75 11.37
N TRP A 53 2.22 -14.16 10.24
CA TRP A 53 1.54 -12.99 9.68
C TRP A 53 0.23 -13.37 8.99
N HIS A 54 -0.75 -12.47 9.09
CA HIS A 54 -2.10 -12.68 8.61
C HIS A 54 -2.28 -12.02 7.23
N VAL A 55 -2.33 -12.84 6.19
CA VAL A 55 -2.61 -12.40 4.81
C VAL A 55 -4.10 -12.15 4.64
N GLN A 56 -4.44 -10.99 4.06
CA GLN A 56 -5.84 -10.60 3.83
C GLN A 56 -6.30 -11.08 2.46
N ASN A 57 -7.54 -11.59 2.38
CA ASN A 57 -8.18 -11.89 1.11
C ASN A 57 -8.56 -10.59 0.36
N GLN A 58 -8.84 -10.69 -0.94
CA GLN A 58 -9.15 -9.52 -1.78
C GLN A 58 -10.38 -8.72 -1.34
N GLU A 59 -11.42 -9.40 -0.86
CA GLU A 59 -12.64 -8.74 -0.38
C GLU A 59 -12.34 -7.89 0.86
N THR A 60 -11.61 -8.46 1.82
CA THR A 60 -11.15 -7.75 3.01
C THR A 60 -10.24 -6.58 2.64
N GLN A 61 -9.30 -6.76 1.71
CA GLN A 61 -8.44 -5.66 1.22
C GLN A 61 -9.26 -4.50 0.66
N LYS A 62 -10.29 -4.80 -0.15
CA LYS A 62 -11.18 -3.79 -0.73
C LYS A 62 -12.03 -3.06 0.31
N ILE A 63 -12.54 -3.79 1.32
CA ILE A 63 -13.27 -3.19 2.43
C ILE A 63 -12.35 -2.21 3.18
N LEU A 64 -11.15 -2.64 3.54
CA LEU A 64 -10.18 -1.83 4.29
C LEU A 64 -9.75 -0.57 3.52
N GLN A 65 -9.53 -0.68 2.21
CA GLN A 65 -9.19 0.46 1.37
C GLN A 65 -10.32 1.49 1.37
N ASN A 66 -11.57 1.05 1.18
CA ASN A 66 -12.73 1.94 1.12
C ASN A 66 -13.03 2.59 2.48
N GLU A 67 -12.92 1.84 3.58
CA GLU A 67 -13.09 2.36 4.92
C GLU A 67 -11.99 3.39 5.25
N GLY A 68 -10.75 3.15 4.83
CA GLY A 68 -9.63 4.09 5.06
C GLY A 68 -9.80 5.37 4.28
N ALA A 69 -10.17 5.27 3.01
CA ALA A 69 -10.51 6.41 2.18
C ALA A 69 -11.58 7.30 2.83
N ASN A 70 -12.64 6.67 3.33
CA ASN A 70 -13.74 7.38 3.96
C ASN A 70 -13.33 8.00 5.31
N ALA A 71 -12.52 7.30 6.11
CA ALA A 71 -12.02 7.80 7.38
C ALA A 71 -11.07 9.00 7.21
N VAL A 72 -10.35 9.06 6.10
CA VAL A 72 -9.33 10.08 5.83
C VAL A 72 -9.88 11.29 5.06
N GLY A 73 -10.66 11.08 4.01
CA GLY A 73 -11.14 12.14 3.12
C GLY A 73 -12.64 12.13 2.86
N GLY A 74 -13.40 11.35 3.62
CA GLY A 74 -14.84 11.22 3.50
C GLY A 74 -15.30 10.52 2.21
N GLU A 75 -16.61 10.57 1.97
CA GLU A 75 -17.26 9.85 0.88
C GLU A 75 -16.74 10.26 -0.51
N LYS A 76 -16.35 11.54 -0.68
CA LYS A 76 -15.79 12.04 -1.94
C LYS A 76 -14.49 11.32 -2.30
N LEU A 77 -13.58 11.17 -1.33
CA LEU A 77 -12.33 10.46 -1.55
C LEU A 77 -12.58 8.97 -1.77
N ALA A 78 -13.48 8.36 -0.99
CA ALA A 78 -13.85 6.95 -1.17
C ALA A 78 -14.38 6.67 -2.58
N LYS A 79 -15.24 7.55 -3.12
CA LYS A 79 -15.72 7.45 -4.50
C LYS A 79 -14.60 7.62 -5.53
N ALA A 80 -13.66 8.55 -5.29
CA ALA A 80 -12.52 8.75 -6.18
C ALA A 80 -11.62 7.52 -6.24
N ILE A 81 -11.30 6.90 -5.09
CA ILE A 81 -10.52 5.65 -5.05
C ILE A 81 -11.29 4.50 -5.69
N LYS A 82 -12.60 4.39 -5.44
CA LYS A 82 -13.41 3.36 -6.09
C LYS A 82 -13.37 3.48 -7.62
N ALA A 83 -13.27 4.70 -8.16
CA ALA A 83 -13.10 4.93 -9.59
C ALA A 83 -11.71 4.56 -10.11
N THR A 84 -10.69 4.43 -9.25
CA THR A 84 -9.34 3.96 -9.62
C THR A 84 -9.13 2.46 -9.42
N GLU A 85 -10.08 1.74 -8.80
CA GLU A 85 -10.05 0.27 -8.71
C GLU A 85 -9.97 -0.40 -10.08
N ILE A 86 -10.52 0.22 -11.13
CA ILE A 86 -10.40 -0.31 -12.50
C ILE A 86 -8.97 -0.27 -13.03
N THR A 87 -8.11 0.61 -12.50
CA THR A 87 -6.72 0.80 -12.94
C THR A 87 -5.69 0.33 -11.91
N SER A 88 -6.13 -0.23 -10.78
CA SER A 88 -5.27 -0.56 -9.64
C SER A 88 -5.58 -1.96 -9.10
N ALA A 89 -4.55 -2.75 -8.83
CA ALA A 89 -4.67 -4.09 -8.27
C ALA A 89 -4.02 -4.14 -6.88
N ASN A 90 -4.84 -4.39 -5.85
CA ASN A 90 -4.34 -4.73 -4.53
C ASN A 90 -3.82 -6.18 -4.57
N LEU A 91 -2.49 -6.31 -4.66
CA LEU A 91 -1.82 -7.58 -4.90
C LEU A 91 -1.71 -8.41 -3.63
N LEU A 92 -1.21 -7.80 -2.56
CA LEU A 92 -0.95 -8.47 -1.30
C LEU A 92 -1.10 -7.50 -0.15
N MET A 93 -1.72 -7.97 0.93
CA MET A 93 -1.71 -7.28 2.20
C MET A 93 -1.48 -8.31 3.31
N ALA A 94 -0.59 -8.01 4.24
CA ALA A 94 -0.37 -8.83 5.42
C ALA A 94 -0.14 -7.97 6.66
N SER A 95 -0.66 -8.43 7.80
CA SER A 95 -0.51 -7.80 9.10
C SER A 95 0.20 -8.71 10.10
N GLN A 96 0.92 -8.11 11.03
CA GLN A 96 1.65 -8.82 12.08
C GLN A 96 0.71 -9.63 12.98
N PHE A 97 -0.47 -9.08 13.27
CA PHE A 97 -1.51 -9.73 14.06
C PHE A 97 -2.83 -9.78 13.29
N ASP A 98 -3.69 -10.70 13.69
CA ASP A 98 -5.05 -10.86 13.16
C ASP A 98 -5.89 -9.59 13.39
N LEU A 99 -6.49 -9.05 12.33
CA LEU A 99 -7.26 -7.80 12.41
C LEU A 99 -8.58 -7.93 13.20
N GLU A 100 -9.14 -9.14 13.30
CA GLU A 100 -10.40 -9.37 14.02
C GLU A 100 -10.18 -9.53 15.52
N THR A 101 -9.06 -10.15 15.92
CA THR A 101 -8.80 -10.49 17.32
C THR A 101 -7.81 -9.58 18.02
N TYR A 102 -6.98 -8.85 17.28
CA TYR A 102 -5.98 -7.95 17.86
C TYR A 102 -6.62 -6.70 18.47
N ASN A 103 -6.31 -6.42 19.74
CA ASN A 103 -6.93 -5.32 20.48
C ASN A 103 -5.97 -4.57 21.43
N ASN A 104 -4.65 -4.76 21.30
CA ASN A 104 -3.69 -4.06 22.15
C ASN A 104 -3.54 -2.59 21.68
N PRO A 105 -3.93 -1.59 22.49
CA PRO A 105 -3.83 -0.18 22.10
C PRO A 105 -2.41 0.40 22.21
N GLU A 106 -1.50 -0.26 22.92
CA GLU A 106 -0.13 0.22 23.14
C GLU A 106 0.80 -0.16 21.99
N VAL A 107 0.47 -1.22 21.26
CA VAL A 107 1.25 -1.72 20.14
C VAL A 107 0.43 -1.56 18.87
N MET A 108 0.97 -0.86 17.88
CA MET A 108 0.31 -0.77 16.59
C MET A 108 0.41 -2.10 15.84
N ASN A 109 -0.67 -2.57 15.22
CA ASN A 109 -0.62 -3.75 14.35
C ASN A 109 0.06 -3.37 13.02
N SER A 110 1.38 -3.57 12.97
CA SER A 110 2.16 -3.27 11.78
C SER A 110 1.75 -4.14 10.60
N ASN A 111 1.79 -3.57 9.41
CA ASN A 111 1.34 -4.23 8.20
C ASN A 111 2.04 -3.65 6.98
N PHE A 112 1.92 -4.35 5.86
CA PHE A 112 2.21 -3.78 4.56
C PHE A 112 1.09 -4.06 3.56
N SER A 113 1.06 -3.25 2.51
CA SER A 113 0.27 -3.47 1.32
C SER A 113 1.16 -3.33 0.09
N LEU A 114 0.99 -4.24 -0.86
CA LEU A 114 1.58 -4.20 -2.19
C LEU A 114 0.45 -3.95 -3.19
N VAL A 115 0.57 -2.87 -3.94
CA VAL A 115 -0.42 -2.42 -4.92
C VAL A 115 0.27 -2.21 -6.25
N ALA A 116 -0.36 -2.66 -7.33
CA ALA A 116 0.06 -2.34 -8.68
C ALA A 116 -0.90 -1.33 -9.30
N GLU A 117 -0.39 -0.24 -9.88
CA GLU A 117 -1.22 0.71 -10.63
C GLU A 117 -0.77 0.77 -12.08
N ASN A 118 -1.72 0.56 -12.99
CA ASN A 118 -1.45 0.66 -14.42
C ASN A 118 -1.19 2.13 -14.77
N LEU A 119 0.00 2.46 -15.26
CA LEU A 119 0.34 3.84 -15.57
C LEU A 119 -0.29 4.32 -16.88
N GLY A 120 -0.71 3.41 -17.77
CA GLY A 120 -1.34 3.77 -19.05
C GLY A 120 -0.57 4.85 -19.80
N ILE A 121 -1.23 5.95 -20.14
CA ILE A 121 -0.60 7.10 -20.82
C ILE A 121 0.33 7.90 -19.91
N SER A 122 0.14 7.84 -18.58
CA SER A 122 1.00 8.50 -17.61
C SER A 122 2.42 7.93 -17.59
N ALA A 123 2.65 6.73 -18.13
CA ALA A 123 3.98 6.15 -18.32
C ALA A 123 4.92 7.02 -19.18
N VAL A 124 4.38 7.94 -19.99
CA VAL A 124 5.17 8.92 -20.76
C VAL A 124 5.90 9.91 -19.85
N THR A 125 5.33 10.22 -18.69
CA THR A 125 5.86 11.20 -17.73
C THR A 125 6.30 10.58 -16.40
N ILE A 126 5.76 9.41 -16.06
CA ILE A 126 6.04 8.66 -14.84
C ILE A 126 6.84 7.43 -15.25
N ASN A 127 8.16 7.59 -15.28
CA ASN A 127 9.10 6.58 -15.75
C ASN A 127 9.91 5.91 -14.63
N ASP A 128 9.86 6.45 -13.41
CA ASP A 128 10.49 5.89 -12.22
C ASP A 128 9.61 6.06 -10.97
N GLY A 129 10.08 5.48 -9.86
CA GLY A 129 9.39 5.55 -8.58
C GLY A 129 9.33 6.98 -8.02
N ASN A 130 10.31 7.84 -8.31
CA ASN A 130 10.31 9.21 -7.81
C ASN A 130 9.19 10.02 -8.46
N ALA A 131 9.10 9.98 -9.79
CA ALA A 131 8.04 10.65 -10.55
C ALA A 131 6.65 10.19 -10.09
N TYR A 132 6.49 8.89 -9.82
CA TYR A 132 5.26 8.34 -9.27
C TYR A 132 4.96 8.93 -7.88
N LEU A 133 5.93 8.89 -6.95
CA LEU A 133 5.73 9.39 -5.59
C LEU A 133 5.51 10.90 -5.54
N GLU A 134 6.16 11.70 -6.39
CA GLU A 134 5.89 13.15 -6.50
C GLU A 134 4.47 13.42 -7.00
N ALA A 135 3.98 12.64 -7.97
CA ALA A 135 2.58 12.71 -8.39
C ALA A 135 1.63 12.36 -7.23
N SER A 136 1.94 11.31 -6.45
CA SER A 136 1.16 10.92 -5.27
C SER A 136 1.15 11.99 -4.18
N LYS A 137 2.30 12.61 -3.86
CA LYS A 137 2.38 13.74 -2.91
C LYS A 137 1.49 14.91 -3.35
N LYS A 138 1.50 15.25 -4.64
CA LYS A 138 0.61 16.28 -5.20
C LYS A 138 -0.86 15.91 -5.04
N GLN A 139 -1.21 14.64 -5.26
CA GLN A 139 -2.57 14.17 -5.06
C GLN A 139 -3.00 14.20 -3.59
N PHE A 140 -2.11 13.88 -2.65
CA PHE A 140 -2.39 14.01 -1.22
C PHE A 140 -2.73 15.45 -0.87
N LYS A 141 -1.96 16.41 -1.37
CA LYS A 141 -2.23 17.83 -1.18
C LYS A 141 -3.56 18.26 -1.81
N ASN A 142 -3.83 17.85 -3.05
CA ASN A 142 -5.06 18.24 -3.76
C ASN A 142 -6.33 17.69 -3.11
N ASN A 143 -6.24 16.52 -2.47
CA ASN A 143 -7.36 15.88 -1.79
C ASN A 143 -7.42 16.21 -0.29
N ASN A 144 -6.59 17.14 0.19
CA ASN A 144 -6.48 17.53 1.60
C ASN A 144 -6.27 16.32 2.53
N ILE A 145 -5.46 15.35 2.09
CA ILE A 145 -5.11 14.20 2.91
C ILE A 145 -4.27 14.73 4.09
N PRO A 146 -4.63 14.42 5.36
CA PRO A 146 -3.94 14.88 6.57
C PRO A 146 -2.64 14.09 6.81
N ILE A 147 -1.75 14.08 5.81
CA ILE A 147 -0.45 13.43 5.85
C ILE A 147 0.68 14.47 5.89
N GLU A 148 1.55 14.33 6.88
CA GLU A 148 2.79 15.11 6.97
C GLU A 148 3.91 14.34 6.27
N ILE A 149 4.35 14.82 5.11
CA ILE A 149 5.47 14.23 4.34
C ILE A 149 6.79 14.65 4.98
N LYS A 150 7.67 13.67 5.23
CA LYS A 150 8.97 13.86 5.87
C LYS A 150 10.09 13.86 4.84
N GLY A 151 10.63 15.04 4.57
CA GLY A 151 11.79 15.23 3.70
C GLY A 151 11.55 14.88 2.23
N ASP A 152 12.64 14.83 1.49
CA ASP A 152 12.64 14.48 0.06
C ASP A 152 12.60 12.96 -0.14
N THR A 153 12.24 12.56 -1.37
CA THR A 153 12.29 11.15 -1.77
C THR A 153 13.72 10.63 -1.72
N LYS A 154 13.89 9.43 -1.17
CA LYS A 154 15.16 8.70 -1.07
C LYS A 154 15.10 7.44 -1.94
N THR A 155 16.22 6.74 -2.06
CA THR A 155 16.32 5.49 -2.83
C THR A 155 16.74 4.32 -1.95
N MET A 156 16.34 3.11 -2.35
CA MET A 156 16.85 1.85 -1.85
C MET A 156 16.91 0.83 -2.99
N ASP A 157 17.85 -0.12 -2.91
CA ASP A 157 17.94 -1.25 -3.85
C ASP A 157 17.19 -2.45 -3.29
N VAL A 158 16.37 -3.09 -4.13
CA VAL A 158 15.70 -4.35 -3.81
C VAL A 158 15.89 -5.29 -5.00
N ASP A 159 16.81 -6.24 -4.85
CA ASP A 159 17.15 -7.24 -5.87
C ASP A 159 17.49 -6.61 -7.23
N GLY A 160 18.30 -5.55 -7.22
CA GLY A 160 18.73 -4.84 -8.43
C GLY A 160 17.67 -3.90 -9.03
N LYS A 161 16.50 -3.76 -8.41
CA LYS A 161 15.52 -2.71 -8.74
C LYS A 161 15.66 -1.53 -7.78
N THR A 162 15.74 -0.33 -8.35
CA THR A 162 15.68 0.91 -7.57
C THR A 162 14.24 1.18 -7.13
N PHE A 163 14.02 1.17 -5.83
CA PHE A 163 12.83 1.73 -5.20
C PHE A 163 13.12 3.15 -4.74
N HIS A 164 12.15 4.02 -4.95
CA HIS A 164 12.11 5.35 -4.38
C HIS A 164 11.16 5.35 -3.19
N TYR A 165 11.41 6.17 -2.17
CA TYR A 165 10.54 6.20 -1.01
C TYR A 165 10.51 7.54 -0.28
N PHE A 166 9.41 7.79 0.43
CA PHE A 166 9.33 8.83 1.45
C PHE A 166 8.58 8.32 2.68
N ASP A 167 8.84 8.97 3.81
CA ASP A 167 8.13 8.71 5.06
C ASP A 167 7.02 9.75 5.26
N GLY A 168 5.90 9.32 5.81
CA GLY A 168 4.74 10.16 6.08
C GLY A 168 4.12 9.85 7.43
N ILE A 169 3.50 10.86 8.05
CA ILE A 169 2.68 10.69 9.24
C ILE A 169 1.25 11.07 8.90
N LEU A 170 0.38 10.08 8.74
CA LEU A 170 -1.04 10.27 8.54
C LEU A 170 -1.71 10.53 9.90
N THR A 171 -2.54 11.57 9.97
CA THR A 171 -3.38 11.83 11.14
C THR A 171 -4.80 11.38 10.85
N MET A 172 -5.29 10.37 11.57
CA MET A 172 -6.64 9.83 11.41
C MET A 172 -7.31 9.72 12.78
N GLN A 173 -8.48 10.35 12.96
CA GLN A 173 -9.22 10.36 14.23
C GLN A 173 -8.36 10.77 15.45
N GLY A 174 -7.41 11.69 15.25
CA GLY A 174 -6.48 12.15 16.29
C GLY A 174 -5.27 11.23 16.55
N GLN A 175 -5.19 10.06 15.90
CA GLN A 175 -4.07 9.14 15.98
C GLN A 175 -3.04 9.43 14.89
N LYS A 176 -1.75 9.31 15.23
CA LYS A 176 -0.63 9.44 14.28
C LYS A 176 -0.22 8.05 13.80
N ILE A 177 -0.30 7.83 12.50
CA ILE A 177 0.04 6.58 11.83
C ILE A 177 1.28 6.85 10.98
N LYS A 178 2.39 6.18 11.26
CA LYS A 178 3.58 6.29 10.41
C LYS A 178 3.44 5.37 9.21
N GLN A 179 3.81 5.88 8.04
CA GLN A 179 3.82 5.12 6.81
C GLN A 179 5.08 5.41 5.99
N ARG A 180 5.62 4.39 5.35
CA ARG A 180 6.64 4.53 4.31
C ARG A 180 6.05 4.08 2.99
N TYR A 181 6.03 4.98 2.01
CA TYR A 181 5.58 4.72 0.65
C TYR A 181 6.81 4.44 -0.19
N MET A 182 6.89 3.26 -0.81
CA MET A 182 8.00 2.86 -1.68
C MET A 182 7.47 2.45 -3.04
N ALA A 183 8.01 3.04 -4.10
CA ALA A 183 7.59 2.76 -5.46
C ALA A 183 8.76 2.40 -6.37
N THR A 184 8.50 1.45 -7.27
CA THR A 184 9.31 1.22 -8.47
C THR A 184 8.39 1.06 -9.67
N ILE A 185 8.92 1.21 -10.89
CA ILE A 185 8.15 1.00 -12.12
C ILE A 185 8.56 -0.34 -12.74
N ASN A 186 7.58 -1.19 -13.01
CA ASN A 186 7.80 -2.52 -13.59
C ASN A 186 6.68 -2.82 -14.59
N ASN A 187 7.04 -3.23 -15.82
CA ASN A 187 6.09 -3.64 -16.87
C ASN A 187 4.96 -2.63 -17.18
N GLY A 188 5.24 -1.31 -17.07
CA GLY A 188 4.24 -0.26 -17.30
C GLY A 188 3.30 0.01 -16.12
N PHE A 189 3.57 -0.60 -14.96
CA PHE A 189 2.87 -0.36 -13.70
C PHE A 189 3.80 0.29 -12.69
N SER A 190 3.24 1.06 -11.75
CA SER A 190 3.92 1.27 -10.48
C SER A 190 3.67 0.08 -9.56
N LEU A 191 4.73 -0.40 -8.92
CA LEU A 191 4.64 -1.30 -7.78
C LEU A 191 4.84 -0.46 -6.52
N LEU A 192 3.75 -0.25 -5.79
CA LEU A 192 3.72 0.51 -4.55
C LEU A 192 3.69 -0.45 -3.36
N TYR A 193 4.73 -0.43 -2.54
CA TYR A 193 4.72 -1.05 -1.23
C TYR A 193 4.52 0.05 -0.18
N VAL A 194 3.50 -0.10 0.65
CA VAL A 194 3.22 0.79 1.78
C VAL A 194 3.45 0.04 3.08
N ALA A 195 4.48 0.43 3.83
CA ALA A 195 4.72 -0.05 5.19
C ALA A 195 3.97 0.85 6.18
N THR A 196 3.18 0.26 7.08
CA THR A 196 2.42 0.98 8.11
C THR A 196 2.85 0.48 9.48
N TYR A 197 3.35 1.39 10.34
CA TYR A 197 4.10 1.02 11.55
C TYR A 197 3.95 2.04 12.70
N GLY A 198 4.20 1.59 13.93
CA GLY A 198 4.21 2.42 15.14
C GLY A 198 5.62 2.76 15.63
N SER A 199 6.58 1.86 15.45
CA SER A 199 7.98 2.02 15.89
C SER A 199 8.99 1.76 14.78
N GLU A 200 10.23 2.24 14.95
CA GLU A 200 11.30 1.99 13.98
C GLU A 200 11.66 0.49 13.88
N ASP A 201 11.59 -0.27 14.98
CA ASP A 201 11.76 -1.73 14.95
C ASP A 201 10.71 -2.44 14.08
N GLN A 202 9.47 -1.92 14.04
CA GLN A 202 8.43 -2.44 13.14
C GLN A 202 8.73 -2.08 11.69
N LEU A 203 9.23 -0.86 11.43
CA LEU A 203 9.66 -0.47 10.10
C LEU A 203 10.80 -1.36 9.61
N GLU A 204 11.81 -1.62 10.44
CA GLU A 204 12.94 -2.49 10.10
C GLU A 204 12.45 -3.87 9.65
N LYS A 205 11.56 -4.51 10.41
CA LYS A 205 10.94 -5.79 10.03
C LYS A 205 10.17 -5.71 8.71
N LEU A 206 9.43 -4.63 8.48
CA LEU A 206 8.72 -4.43 7.21
C LEU A 206 9.68 -4.25 6.03
N MET A 207 10.86 -3.67 6.26
CA MET A 207 11.91 -3.56 5.22
C MET A 207 12.61 -4.90 5.00
N GLU A 208 12.83 -5.70 6.04
CA GLU A 208 13.34 -7.07 5.92
C GLU A 208 12.45 -7.92 5.03
N ILE A 209 11.12 -7.81 5.19
CA ILE A 209 10.13 -8.46 4.30
C ILE A 209 10.33 -8.03 2.85
N LEU A 210 10.36 -6.72 2.58
CA LEU A 210 10.57 -6.20 1.24
C LEU A 210 11.92 -6.66 0.65
N ASN A 211 12.98 -6.73 1.45
CA ASN A 211 14.31 -7.19 1.03
C ASN A 211 14.35 -8.69 0.69
N THR A 212 13.32 -9.46 1.06
CA THR A 212 13.16 -10.84 0.57
C THR A 212 12.62 -10.91 -0.86
N ALA A 213 12.15 -9.78 -1.40
CA ALA A 213 11.61 -9.72 -2.75
C ALA A 213 12.69 -10.13 -3.77
N LYS A 214 12.28 -10.96 -4.73
CA LYS A 214 13.08 -11.34 -5.89
C LYS A 214 12.34 -11.03 -7.15
N PHE A 215 13.05 -10.46 -8.12
CA PHE A 215 12.54 -10.15 -9.45
C PHE A 215 13.29 -10.97 -10.49
N LYS A 216 12.54 -11.60 -11.40
CA LYS A 216 13.09 -12.37 -12.54
C LYS A 216 13.36 -11.49 -13.75
#